data_AF-A0AAN7M244-F1
#
_entry.id   AF-A0AAN7M244-F1
#
_cell.length_a   1.000
_cell.length_b   1.000
_cell.length_c   1.000
_cell.angle_alpha   90.00
_cell.angle_beta   90.00
_cell.angle_gamma   90.00
#
_symmetry.space_group_name_H-M   'P 1'
#
loop_
_entity.id
_entity.type
_entity.pdbx_description
1 polymer ?
#
loop_
_entity_poly.entity_id
_entity_poly.type
_entity_poly.pdbx_seq_one_letter_code
_entity_poly.pdbx_strand_id
1 'polypeptide(L)'
;MVLYITDALNAVFSLNHQREMKRYIYNHQNEDGGWGFHIEGHSTMFGSALNYVALRLLGEGPDDGEEKAMERSRKWILDHGGLVATPSWGKFWLTVISLSLSTSFEKNGKI
;
A
#
# COMPACT_ATOMS: atom_id res chain seq x y z
N MET A 1 -0.67 6.39 -4.98
CA MET A 1 -1.76 5.84 -5.84
C MET A 1 -1.90 6.62 -7.15
N VAL A 2 -2.34 7.88 -7.13
CA VAL A 2 -2.57 8.68 -8.36
C VAL A 2 -1.36 8.69 -9.29
N LEU A 3 -0.19 9.06 -8.77
CA LEU A 3 1.04 9.14 -9.58
C LEU A 3 1.46 7.80 -10.19
N TYR A 4 1.10 6.69 -9.55
CA TYR A 4 1.34 5.37 -10.11
C TYR A 4 0.38 5.10 -11.29
N ILE A 5 -0.91 5.39 -11.11
CA ILE A 5 -1.94 5.20 -12.14
C ILE A 5 -1.65 6.06 -13.39
N THR A 6 -1.14 7.27 -13.20
CA THR A 6 -0.81 8.19 -14.29
C THR A 6 0.59 8.00 -14.87
N ASP A 7 1.30 6.94 -14.47
CA ASP A 7 2.70 6.67 -14.87
C ASP A 7 3.67 7.84 -14.64
N ALA A 8 3.38 8.67 -13.62
CA ALA A 8 4.13 9.87 -13.30
C ALA A 8 5.02 9.70 -12.06
N LEU A 9 4.97 8.52 -11.40
CA LEU A 9 5.64 8.28 -10.12
C LEU A 9 7.16 8.56 -10.22
N ASN A 10 7.83 7.98 -11.20
CA ASN A 10 9.28 8.13 -11.38
C ASN A 10 9.66 9.48 -12.01
N ALA A 11 8.73 10.15 -12.68
CA ALA A 11 8.93 11.48 -13.22
C ALA A 11 8.90 12.56 -12.12
N VAL A 12 8.05 12.36 -11.10
CA VAL A 12 7.85 13.31 -10.00
C VAL A 12 8.75 13.00 -8.80
N PHE A 13 8.91 11.72 -8.45
CA PHE A 13 9.67 11.31 -7.28
C PHE A 13 10.94 10.55 -7.65
N SER A 14 12.08 11.19 -7.37
CA SER A 14 13.39 10.54 -7.37
C SER A 14 13.44 9.33 -6.45
N LEU A 15 14.43 8.46 -6.65
CA LEU A 15 14.65 7.29 -5.80
C LEU A 15 14.84 7.67 -4.31
N ASN A 16 15.45 8.84 -4.03
CA ASN A 16 15.57 9.34 -2.67
C ASN A 16 14.20 9.69 -2.07
N HIS A 17 13.33 10.39 -2.81
CA HIS A 17 11.96 10.65 -2.34
C HIS A 17 11.22 9.35 -2.04
N GLN A 18 11.34 8.36 -2.93
CA GLN A 18 10.69 7.06 -2.73
C GLN A 18 11.23 6.34 -1.49
N ARG A 19 12.55 6.35 -1.27
CA ARG A 19 13.17 5.79 -0.07
C ARG A 19 12.66 6.45 1.20
N GLU A 20 12.59 7.79 1.22
CA GLU A 20 12.12 8.52 2.39
C GLU A 20 10.61 8.35 2.64
N MET A 21 9.80 8.21 1.58
CA MET A 21 8.38 7.86 1.71
C MET A 21 8.21 6.47 2.35
N LYS A 22 8.98 5.47 1.91
CA LYS A 22 8.96 4.13 2.53
C LYS A 22 9.38 4.19 3.99
N ARG A 23 10.48 4.90 4.31
CA ARG A 23 10.94 5.11 5.69
C ARG A 23 9.84 5.75 6.55
N TYR A 24 9.18 6.79 6.04
CA TYR A 24 8.08 7.43 6.75
C TYR A 24 6.94 6.45 7.06
N ILE A 25 6.51 5.65 6.07
CA ILE A 25 5.44 4.67 6.28
C ILE A 25 5.87 3.63 7.32
N TYR A 26 7.09 3.07 7.21
CA TYR A 26 7.60 2.08 8.16
C TYR A 26 7.70 2.60 9.59
N ASN A 27 8.16 3.84 9.78
CA ASN A 27 8.29 4.46 11.10
C ASN A 27 6.97 4.62 11.86
N HIS A 28 5.82 4.56 11.15
CA HIS A 28 4.49 4.70 11.74
C HIS A 28 3.71 3.39 11.71
N GLN A 29 4.36 2.25 11.43
CA GLN A 29 3.73 0.96 11.63
C GLN A 29 3.57 0.72 13.13
N ASN A 30 2.36 0.37 13.55
CA ASN A 30 2.10 0.00 14.94
C ASN A 30 2.71 -1.36 15.26
N GLU A 31 2.92 -1.66 16.55
CA GLU A 31 3.49 -2.93 17.01
C GLU A 31 2.69 -4.16 16.56
N ASP A 32 1.38 -4.00 16.32
CA ASP A 32 0.50 -5.05 15.82
C ASP A 32 0.66 -5.32 14.30
N GLY A 33 1.49 -4.53 13.61
CA GLY A 33 1.76 -4.64 12.17
C GLY A 33 0.82 -3.81 11.28
N GLY A 34 -0.18 -3.15 11.84
CA GLY A 34 -1.10 -2.29 11.09
C GLY A 34 -0.69 -0.82 11.07
N TRP A 35 -1.55 0.00 10.46
CA TRP A 35 -1.45 1.46 10.44
C TRP A 35 -2.78 2.12 10.78
N GLY A 36 -2.70 3.23 11.51
CA GLY A 36 -3.87 4.04 11.86
C GLY A 36 -4.40 4.91 10.73
N PHE A 37 -5.54 5.56 11.01
CA PHE A 37 -6.09 6.61 10.13
C PHE A 37 -5.19 7.85 10.10
N HIS A 38 -4.48 8.08 11.20
CA HIS A 38 -3.44 9.09 11.38
C HIS A 38 -2.28 8.47 12.17
N ILE A 39 -1.15 9.18 12.23
CA ILE A 39 0.12 8.66 12.78
C ILE A 39 0.06 8.22 14.25
N GLU A 40 -0.81 8.84 15.05
CA GLU A 40 -1.01 8.50 16.48
C GLU A 40 -2.17 7.51 16.71
N GLY A 41 -2.80 7.02 15.63
CA GLY A 41 -4.01 6.22 15.72
C GLY A 41 -3.73 4.72 15.80
N HIS A 42 -4.61 3.99 16.50
CA HIS A 42 -4.63 2.53 16.43
C HIS A 42 -4.86 2.03 15.01
N SER A 43 -4.38 0.82 14.74
CA SER A 43 -4.47 0.19 13.42
C SER A 43 -5.91 0.09 12.94
N THR A 44 -6.14 0.50 11.69
CA THR A 44 -7.45 0.44 11.03
C THR A 44 -7.34 -0.33 9.73
N MET A 45 -8.43 -0.92 9.25
CA MET A 45 -8.45 -1.58 7.95
C MET A 45 -8.12 -0.60 6.81
N PHE A 46 -8.60 0.64 6.90
CA PHE A 46 -8.31 1.68 5.92
C PHE A 46 -6.82 2.05 5.88
N GLY A 47 -6.25 2.41 7.03
CA GLY A 47 -4.85 2.81 7.14
C GLY A 47 -3.91 1.66 6.76
N SER A 48 -4.17 0.46 7.27
CA SER A 48 -3.32 -0.71 7.02
C SER A 48 -3.35 -1.11 5.54
N ALA A 49 -4.53 -1.20 4.94
CA ALA A 49 -4.65 -1.56 3.53
C ALA A 49 -3.97 -0.54 2.60
N LEU A 50 -4.18 0.77 2.84
CA LEU A 50 -3.62 1.79 1.96
C LEU A 50 -2.10 1.91 2.10
N ASN A 51 -1.56 1.82 3.32
CA ASN A 51 -0.11 1.85 3.51
C ASN A 51 0.56 0.59 2.93
N TYR A 52 -0.03 -0.59 3.13
CA TYR A 52 0.46 -1.82 2.48
C TYR A 52 0.50 -1.68 0.96
N VAL A 53 -0.60 -1.24 0.34
CA VAL A 53 -0.65 -1.04 -1.12
C VAL A 53 0.33 0.05 -1.55
N ALA A 54 0.51 1.13 -0.79
CA ALA A 54 1.44 2.19 -1.14
C ALA A 54 2.88 1.67 -1.20
N LEU A 55 3.29 0.87 -0.22
CA LEU A 55 4.59 0.20 -0.20
C LEU A 55 4.75 -0.75 -1.39
N ARG A 56 3.72 -1.54 -1.73
CA ARG A 56 3.74 -2.40 -2.94
C ARG A 56 3.96 -1.59 -4.22
N LEU A 57 3.33 -0.43 -4.34
CA LEU A 57 3.50 0.45 -5.51
C LEU A 57 4.86 1.17 -5.53
N LEU A 58 5.50 1.33 -4.37
CA LEU A 58 6.88 1.83 -4.23
C LEU A 58 7.94 0.72 -4.39
N GLY A 59 7.52 -0.48 -4.81
CA GLY A 59 8.41 -1.58 -5.17
C GLY A 59 8.72 -2.57 -4.06
N GLU A 60 8.10 -2.45 -2.88
CA GLU A 60 8.27 -3.45 -1.82
C GLU A 60 7.54 -4.76 -2.18
N GLY A 61 8.22 -5.87 -1.95
CA GLY A 61 7.70 -7.23 -1.99
C GLY A 61 6.80 -7.56 -0.79
N PRO A 62 6.11 -8.71 -0.84
CA PRO A 62 5.26 -9.17 0.26
C PRO A 62 6.04 -9.47 1.55
N ASP A 63 7.33 -9.77 1.46
CA ASP A 63 8.16 -10.19 2.58
C ASP A 63 9.28 -9.19 2.88
N ASP A 64 9.20 -8.00 2.28
CA ASP A 64 10.16 -6.90 2.47
C ASP A 64 9.86 -6.08 3.74
N GLY A 65 10.71 -5.08 3.99
CA GLY A 65 10.66 -4.20 5.16
C GLY A 65 11.40 -4.77 6.37
N GLU A 66 11.93 -3.87 7.19
CA GLU A 66 12.58 -4.24 8.45
C GLU A 66 11.59 -4.99 9.36
N GLU A 67 12.12 -5.95 10.11
CA GLU A 67 11.33 -6.81 11.01
C GLU A 67 10.09 -7.47 10.35
N LYS A 68 10.15 -7.68 9.02
CA LYS A 68 9.06 -8.27 8.23
C LYS A 68 7.80 -7.42 8.23
N ALA A 69 7.95 -6.10 8.18
CA ALA A 69 6.84 -5.14 8.20
C ALA A 69 5.71 -5.48 7.19
N MET A 70 6.05 -5.89 5.97
CA MET A 70 5.06 -6.25 4.94
C MET A 70 4.31 -7.55 5.26
N GLU A 71 5.00 -8.54 5.81
CA GLU A 71 4.39 -9.80 6.26
C GLU A 71 3.42 -9.55 7.42
N ARG A 72 3.85 -8.78 8.43
CA ARG A 72 3.02 -8.42 9.59
C ARG A 72 1.77 -7.66 9.19
N SER A 73 1.90 -6.69 8.28
CA SER A 73 0.74 -5.95 7.78
C SER A 73 -0.24 -6.85 7.02
N ARG A 74 0.27 -7.71 6.13
CA ARG A 74 -0.57 -8.67 5.40
C ARG A 74 -1.32 -9.58 6.39
N LYS A 75 -0.63 -10.08 7.40
CA LYS A 75 -1.23 -10.89 8.47
C LYS A 75 -2.31 -10.11 9.22
N TRP A 76 -2.01 -8.89 9.67
CA TRP A 76 -2.98 -8.03 10.37
C TRP A 76 -4.24 -7.82 9.52
N ILE A 77 -4.09 -7.49 8.22
CA ILE A 77 -5.24 -7.30 7.31
C ILE A 77 -6.08 -8.57 7.22
N LEU A 78 -5.46 -9.74 7.05
CA LEU A 78 -6.20 -11.01 6.92
C LEU A 78 -6.92 -11.39 8.22
N ASP A 79 -6.25 -11.22 9.36
CA ASP A 79 -6.81 -11.55 10.68
C ASP A 79 -8.00 -10.64 11.07
N HIS A 80 -8.08 -9.42 10.51
CA HIS A 80 -9.12 -8.43 10.81
C HIS A 80 -10.23 -8.34 9.74
N GLY A 81 -10.50 -9.45 9.03
CA GLY A 81 -11.62 -9.56 8.08
C GLY A 81 -11.29 -9.13 6.65
N GLY A 82 -10.01 -8.83 6.36
CA GLY A 82 -9.54 -8.51 5.03
C GLY A 82 -10.09 -7.20 4.46
N LEU A 83 -9.77 -6.96 3.19
CA LEU A 83 -10.10 -5.69 2.51
C LEU A 83 -11.62 -5.40 2.42
N VAL A 84 -12.47 -6.41 2.61
CA VAL A 84 -13.93 -6.24 2.62
C VAL A 84 -14.39 -5.30 3.74
N ALA A 85 -13.65 -5.30 4.87
CA ALA A 85 -13.93 -4.47 6.04
C ALA A 85 -13.49 -2.99 5.87
N THR A 86 -12.87 -2.63 4.74
CA THR A 86 -12.43 -1.25 4.51
C THR A 86 -13.63 -0.30 4.25
N PRO A 87 -13.60 0.97 4.69
CA PRO A 87 -14.65 1.94 4.41
C PRO A 87 -14.75 2.29 2.92
N SER A 88 -15.82 3.00 2.53
CA SER A 88 -16.11 3.37 1.13
C SER A 88 -14.93 4.03 0.41
N TRP A 89 -14.22 4.94 1.08
CA TRP A 89 -13.01 5.58 0.55
C TRP A 89 -11.87 4.59 0.27
N GLY A 90 -11.72 3.54 1.08
CA GLY A 90 -10.75 2.47 0.84
C GLY A 90 -11.12 1.66 -0.39
N LYS A 91 -12.39 1.29 -0.50
CA LYS A 91 -12.93 0.53 -1.65
C LYS A 91 -12.72 1.29 -2.95
N PHE A 92 -12.96 2.60 -2.95
CA PHE A 92 -12.72 3.46 -4.10
C PHE A 92 -11.28 3.34 -4.60
N TRP A 93 -10.29 3.60 -3.75
CA TRP A 93 -8.88 3.55 -4.15
C TRP A 93 -8.41 2.16 -4.58
N LEU A 94 -8.82 1.11 -3.86
CA LEU A 94 -8.46 -0.28 -4.21
C LEU A 94 -9.05 -0.69 -5.57
N THR A 95 -10.27 -0.26 -5.87
CA THR A 95 -10.92 -0.53 -7.17
C THR A 95 -10.19 0.18 -8.30
N VAL A 96 -9.88 1.48 -8.14
CA VAL A 96 -9.17 2.27 -9.16
C VAL A 96 -7.81 1.67 -9.47
N ILE A 97 -7.05 1.25 -8.44
CA ILE A 97 -5.73 0.63 -8.63
C ILE A 97 -5.87 -0.74 -9.32
N SER A 98 -6.82 -1.56 -8.91
CA SER A 98 -7.04 -2.89 -9.50
C SER A 98 -7.35 -2.80 -10.99
N LEU A 99 -8.20 -1.84 -11.39
CA LEU A 99 -8.51 -1.58 -12.79
C LEU A 99 -7.28 -1.09 -13.58
N SER A 100 -6.50 -0.18 -13.01
CA SER A 100 -5.27 0.32 -13.63
C SER A 100 -4.24 -0.80 -13.85
N LEU A 101 -4.08 -1.71 -12.88
CA LEU A 101 -3.19 -2.87 -13.02
C LEU A 101 -3.69 -3.84 -14.08
N SER A 102 -5.00 -4.16 -14.11
CA SER A 102 -5.59 -5.05 -15.12
C SER A 102 -5.38 -4.52 -16.53
N THR A 103 -5.63 -3.22 -16.75
CA THR A 103 -5.44 -2.59 -18.07
C THR A 103 -3.97 -2.51 -18.48
N SER A 104 -3.04 -2.35 -17.53
CA SER A 104 -1.61 -2.42 -17.79
C SER A 104 -1.18 -3.84 -18.19
N PHE A 105 -1.73 -4.88 -17.55
CA PHE A 105 -1.51 -6.28 -17.94
C PHE A 105 -1.99 -6.58 -19.36
N GLU A 106 -3.18 -6.08 -19.73
CA GLU A 106 -3.71 -6.22 -21.10
C GLU A 106 -2.84 -5.53 -22.15
N LYS A 107 -2.37 -4.30 -21.86
CA LYS A 107 -1.50 -3.53 -22.77
C LYS A 107 -0.11 -4.14 -22.94
N ASN A 108 0.42 -4.80 -21.91
CA ASN A 108 1.76 -5.38 -21.91
C ASN A 108 1.80 -6.86 -22.38
N GLY A 109 0.72 -7.37 -22.95
CA GLY A 109 0.75 -8.51 -23.87
C GLY A 109 1.19 -9.85 -23.27
N LYS A 110 0.37 -10.43 -22.40
CA LYS A 110 0.34 -11.89 -22.19
C LYS A 110 -1.05 -12.46 -22.50
N ILE A 111 -1.38 -12.46 -23.79
CA ILE A 111 -2.17 -13.49 -24.48
C ILE A 111 -1.48 -13.73 -25.82
#